data_AF-A0A7Y9LCG4-F1
#
_entry.id   AF-A0A7Y9LCG4-F1
#
_cell.length_a   1.000
_cell.length_b   1.000
_cell.length_c   1.000
_cell.angle_alpha   90.00
_cell.angle_beta   90.00
_cell.angle_gamma   90.00
#
_symmetry.space_group_name_H-M   'P 1'
#
loop_
_entity.id
_entity.type
_entity.pdbx_description
1 polymer ?
#
loop_
_entity_poly.entity_id
_entity_poly.type
_entity_poly.pdbx_seq_one_letter_code
_entity_poly.pdbx_strand_id
1 'polypeptide(L)' 'MSESLHVDCGTCAARGPACDDCVISVLLGAPAEGVDLDADERAALAALAESGMVPPLRLIPGAAKVEPVQSPLTWQDYA' A
#
# COMPACT_ATOMS: atom_id res chain seq x y z
N MET A 1 23.08 15.13 18.67
CA MET A 1 21.62 15.18 18.84
C MET A 1 21.05 14.83 17.48
N SER A 2 20.48 13.63 17.35
CA SER A 2 19.91 13.20 16.07
C SER A 2 18.56 13.86 15.92
N GLU A 3 18.43 14.74 14.94
CA GLU A 3 17.15 15.31 14.56
C GLU A 3 16.42 14.31 13.66
N SER A 4 15.22 13.91 14.07
CA SER A 4 14.35 13.00 13.31
C SER A 4 13.29 13.81 12.55
N LEU A 5 13.20 13.59 11.24
CA LEU A 5 12.13 14.11 10.41
C LEU A 5 10.90 13.21 10.53
N HIS A 6 9.77 13.77 10.97
CA HIS A 6 8.48 13.07 11.02
C HIS A 6 7.66 13.40 9.76
N VAL A 7 7.15 12.37 9.09
CA VAL A 7 6.36 12.52 7.86
C VAL A 7 4.91 12.11 8.12
N ASP A 8 4.00 13.09 8.07
CA ASP A 8 2.56 12.86 8.22
C ASP A 8 1.84 12.88 6.86
N CYS A 9 1.53 11.69 6.33
CA CYS A 9 0.79 11.54 5.09
C CYS A 9 -0.68 11.99 5.21
N GLY A 10 -1.23 12.13 6.42
CA GLY A 10 -2.59 12.60 6.68
C GLY A 10 -2.80 14.08 6.39
N THR A 11 -1.78 14.90 6.59
CA THR A 11 -1.82 16.36 6.36
C THR A 11 -1.02 16.82 5.14
N CYS A 12 -0.44 15.89 4.37
CA CYS A 12 0.33 16.20 3.18
C CYS A 12 -0.50 16.96 2.12
N ALA A 13 -0.04 18.14 1.72
CA ALA A 13 -0.73 18.99 0.75
C ALA A 13 -0.85 18.36 -0.65
N ALA A 14 0.01 17.39 -0.98
CA ALA A 14 -0.01 16.66 -2.25
C ALA A 14 -0.67 15.28 -2.15
N ARG A 15 -1.32 14.96 -1.01
CA ARG A 15 -1.98 13.67 -0.77
C ARG A 15 -3.01 13.36 -1.84
N GLY A 16 -2.87 12.19 -2.48
CA GLY A 16 -3.68 11.77 -3.62
C GLY A 16 -2.88 11.85 -4.92
N PRO A 17 -2.85 13.01 -5.61
CA PRO A 17 -2.32 13.11 -6.96
C PRO A 17 -0.80 12.85 -7.07
N ALA A 18 -0.04 12.98 -5.98
CA ALA A 18 1.39 12.72 -5.97
C ALA A 18 1.77 11.41 -5.25
N CYS A 19 0.80 10.64 -4.74
CA CYS A 19 1.10 9.46 -3.93
C CYS A 19 1.78 8.35 -4.75
N ASP A 20 1.48 8.24 -6.05
CA ASP A 20 2.03 7.18 -6.90
C ASP A 20 3.54 7.35 -7.20
N ASP A 21 4.07 8.58 -7.12
CA ASP A 21 5.50 8.90 -7.29
C ASP A 21 6.13 9.47 -5.99
N CYS A 22 5.48 9.23 -4.85
CA CYS A 22 6.01 9.69 -3.56
C CYS A 22 7.12 8.76 -3.08
N VAL A 23 8.24 9.33 -2.61
CA VAL A 23 9.36 8.58 -2.03
C VAL A 23 8.92 7.64 -0.90
N ILE A 24 7.90 8.03 -0.11
CA ILE A 24 7.36 7.18 0.97
C ILE A 24 6.66 5.95 0.41
N SER A 25 5.86 6.09 -0.66
CA SER A 25 5.21 4.96 -1.33
C SER A 25 6.23 4.00 -1.94
N VAL A 26 7.34 4.52 -2.48
CA VAL A 26 8.44 3.70 -3.00
C VAL A 26 9.17 2.94 -1.89
N LEU A 27 9.43 3.60 -0.77
CA LEU A 27 10.19 3.01 0.34
C LEU A 27 9.37 2.01 1.16
N LEU A 28 8.07 2.26 1.35
CA LEU A 28 7.23 1.45 2.23
C LEU A 28 6.36 0.43 1.47
N GLY A 29 6.08 0.65 0.19
CA GLY A 29 5.26 -0.27 -0.61
C GLY A 29 3.84 -0.48 -0.06
N ALA A 30 3.19 -1.55 -0.52
CA ALA A 30 1.94 -2.03 0.07
C ALA A 30 2.20 -2.72 1.44
N PRO A 31 1.20 -2.81 2.33
CA PRO A 31 1.34 -3.47 3.64
C PRO A 31 1.97 -4.86 3.52
N ALA A 32 2.91 -5.19 4.41
CA ALA A 32 3.70 -6.42 4.36
C ALA A 32 2.83 -7.68 4.58
N GLU A 33 1.77 -7.55 5.35
CA GLU A 33 0.78 -8.60 5.64
C GLU A 33 -0.18 -8.88 4.47
N GLY A 34 -0.18 -8.03 3.44
CA GLY A 34 -1.17 -8.07 2.37
C GLY A 34 -2.55 -7.58 2.82
N VAL A 35 -3.50 -7.57 1.89
CA VAL A 35 -4.90 -7.21 2.16
C VAL A 35 -5.80 -8.40 1.83
N ASP A 36 -6.64 -8.78 2.78
CA ASP A 36 -7.70 -9.75 2.55
C ASP A 36 -8.88 -9.03 1.87
N LEU A 37 -9.25 -9.49 0.68
CA LEU A 37 -10.36 -8.95 -0.08
C LEU A 37 -11.45 -10.01 -0.21
N ASP A 38 -12.66 -9.68 0.22
CA ASP A 38 -13.82 -10.53 0.01
C ASP A 38 -14.31 -10.51 -1.45
N ALA A 39 -15.42 -11.19 -1.74
CA ALA A 39 -15.94 -11.28 -3.10
C ALA A 39 -16.45 -9.94 -3.64
N ASP A 40 -17.06 -9.12 -2.80
CA ASP A 40 -17.66 -7.86 -3.19
C ASP A 40 -16.58 -6.79 -3.36
N GLU A 41 -15.56 -6.79 -2.49
CA GLU A 41 -14.40 -5.90 -2.60
C GLU A 41 -13.58 -6.18 -3.87
N ARG A 42 -13.36 -7.46 -4.22
CA ARG A 42 -12.71 -7.82 -5.49
C ARG A 42 -13.54 -7.37 -6.69
N ALA A 43 -14.87 -7.51 -6.63
CA ALA A 43 -15.75 -7.06 -7.70
C ALA A 43 -15.72 -5.54 -7.86
N ALA A 44 -15.70 -4.79 -6.75
CA ALA A 44 -15.56 -3.34 -6.77
C ALA A 44 -14.23 -2.90 -7.40
N LEU A 45 -13.11 -3.52 -7.01
CA LEU A 45 -11.80 -3.24 -7.59
C LEU A 45 -11.74 -3.59 -9.08
N ALA A 46 -12.39 -4.67 -9.51
CA ALA A 46 -12.51 -5.02 -10.93
C ALA A 46 -13.29 -3.94 -11.71
N ALA A 47 -14.42 -3.46 -11.20
CA ALA A 47 -15.20 -2.40 -11.84
C ALA A 47 -14.39 -1.09 -11.98
N LEU A 48 -13.61 -0.72 -10.96
CA LEU A 48 -12.72 0.45 -11.03
C LEU A 48 -11.61 0.27 -12.08
N ALA A 49 -11.10 -0.95 -12.24
CA ALA A 49 -10.09 -1.26 -13.25
C ALA A 49 -10.68 -1.19 -14.67
N GLU A 50 -11.89 -1.71 -14.85
CA GLU A 50 -12.63 -1.64 -16.13
C GLU A 50 -12.90 -0.19 -16.55
N SER A 51 -13.12 0.72 -15.60
CA SER A 51 -13.25 2.15 -15.87
C SER A 51 -11.91 2.90 -15.99
N GLY A 52 -10.77 2.23 -15.83
CA GLY A 52 -9.43 2.83 -15.91
C GLY A 52 -9.03 3.70 -14.71
N MET A 53 -9.72 3.56 -13.58
CA MET A 53 -9.43 4.33 -12.35
C MET A 53 -8.31 3.70 -11.53
N VAL A 54 -8.09 2.39 -11.67
CA VAL A 54 -6.99 1.66 -11.03
C VAL A 54 -6.36 0.67 -12.03
N PRO A 55 -5.11 0.24 -11.82
CA PRO A 55 -4.53 -0.86 -12.59
C PRO A 55 -5.33 -2.17 -12.42
N PRO A 56 -5.37 -3.04 -13.45
CA PRO A 56 -6.10 -4.30 -13.36
C PRO A 56 -5.52 -5.24 -12.30
N LEU A 57 -6.42 -5.93 -11.59
CA LEU A 57 -6.06 -6.95 -10.61
C LEU A 57 -5.30 -8.10 -11.29
N ARG A 58 -4.02 -8.27 -10.96
CA ARG A 58 -3.16 -9.37 -11.44
C ARG A 58 -3.08 -10.50 -10.40
N LEU A 59 -4.24 -10.92 -9.89
CA LEU A 59 -4.31 -11.97 -8.88
C LEU A 59 -4.04 -13.34 -9.52
N ILE A 60 -3.15 -14.14 -8.91
CA ILE A 60 -2.88 -15.53 -9.30
C ILE A 60 -3.53 -16.43 -8.25
N PRO A 61 -4.63 -17.15 -8.58
CA PRO A 61 -5.29 -18.04 -7.62
C PRO A 61 -4.33 -19.11 -7.08
N GLY A 62 -4.29 -19.27 -5.76
CA GLY A 62 -3.46 -20.29 -5.11
C GLY A 62 -1.95 -20.01 -5.13
N ALA A 63 -1.52 -18.79 -5.46
CA ALA A 63 -0.12 -18.41 -5.31
C ALA A 63 0.33 -18.59 -3.85
N ALA A 64 1.53 -19.15 -3.66
CA ALA A 64 2.12 -19.29 -2.33
C ALA A 64 2.30 -17.89 -1.72
N LYS A 65 2.07 -17.77 -0.40
CA LYS A 65 2.43 -16.55 0.33
C LYS A 65 3.91 -16.30 0.12
N VAL A 66 4.26 -15.14 -0.42
CA VAL A 66 5.65 -14.71 -0.52
C VAL A 66 6.08 -14.32 0.89
N GLU A 67 7.11 -14.96 1.43
CA GLU A 67 7.70 -14.51 2.68
C GLU A 67 8.34 -13.13 2.46
N PRO A 68 7.93 -12.10 3.20
CA PRO A 68 8.50 -10.77 3.04
C PRO A 68 9.98 -10.78 3.43
N VAL A 69 10.82 -10.15 2.60
CA VAL A 69 12.27 -9.99 2.87
C VAL A 69 12.56 -8.94 3.94
N GLN A 70 11.57 -8.12 4.29
CA GLN A 70 11.65 -7.13 5.36
C GLN A 70 10.80 -7.57 6.55
N SER A 71 11.33 -7.43 7.77
CA SER A 71 10.53 -7.67 8.98
C SER A 71 9.37 -6.65 9.04
N PRO A 72 8.15 -7.08 9.41
CA PRO A 72 7.02 -6.17 9.55
C PRO A 72 7.35 -5.08 10.57
N LEU A 73 7.15 -3.82 10.19
CA LEU A 73 7.22 -2.71 11.13
C LEU A 73 6.02 -2.81 12.07
N THR A 74 6.28 -2.77 13.37
CA THR A 74 5.24 -2.79 14.39
C THR A 74 4.88 -1.37 14.81
N TRP A 75 3.69 -1.18 15.39
CA TRP A 75 3.30 0.12 15.95
C TRP A 75 4.24 0.63 17.05
N GLN A 76 5.04 -0.24 17.67
CA GLN A 76 6.06 0.15 18.66
C GLN A 76 7.30 0.80 18.01
N ASP A 77 7.54 0.59 16.72
CA ASP A 77 8.70 1.15 16.01
C ASP A 77 8.50 2.61 15.58
N TYR A 78 7.28 3.14 15.75
CA TYR A 78 6.91 4.52 15.44
C TYR A 78 6.93 5.47 16.65
N ALA A 79 7.17 4.97 17.86
CA ALA A 79 7.23 5.75 19.10
C ALA A 79 8.65 6.25 19.39
#